data_AF-G9WQK2-F1
#
_entry.id   AF-G9WQK2-F1
#
_cell.length_a   1.000
_cell.length_b   1.000
_cell.length_c   1.000
_cell.angle_alpha   90.00
_cell.angle_beta   90.00
_cell.angle_gamma   90.00
#
_symmetry.space_group_name_H-M   'P 1'
#
loop_
_entity.id
_entity.type
_entity.pdbx_description
1 polymer ?
#
loop_
_entity_poly.entity_id
_entity_poly.type
_entity_poly.pdbx_seq_one_letter_code
_entity_poly.pdbx_strand_id
1 'polypeptide(L)'
;MQGLIRNHYYKIVSKLKILLIFIFFTGVSILIFGGREEIPLFAFLCINVIGFPFISSIGLRKNNIDKWNRYILSLPVKRCEIVKSVFATQAITILIGSMLSVILFLTSFLIHGFAFYRYIDVVLLFSSAIGISLIMNAIFLPISYLDSNDRTEAMSIISLIISVAIMLGLIAVINILIEKPTDMQLMIFATGNLVLAIAVFLISCSLTVSIYSKQDC
;
A
#
# COMPACT_ATOMS: atom_id res chain seq x y z
N MET A 1 -13.25 -16.12 8.95
CA MET A 1 -12.43 -15.19 8.13
C MET A 1 -11.33 -15.85 7.28
N GLN A 2 -10.60 -16.87 7.76
CA GLN A 2 -9.46 -17.47 7.00
C GLN A 2 -9.81 -17.94 5.57
N GLY A 3 -10.99 -18.54 5.38
CA GLY A 3 -11.46 -18.97 4.05
C GLY A 3 -11.65 -17.83 3.04
N LEU A 4 -12.12 -16.66 3.48
CA LEU A 4 -12.27 -15.48 2.61
C LEU A 4 -10.91 -14.92 2.17
N ILE A 5 -9.97 -14.81 3.11
CA ILE A 5 -8.61 -14.32 2.82
C ILE A 5 -7.93 -15.25 1.81
N ARG A 6 -8.10 -16.57 1.97
CA ARG A 6 -7.54 -17.56 1.03
C ARG A 6 -8.16 -17.43 -0.37
N ASN A 7 -9.47 -17.19 -0.47
CA ASN A 7 -10.13 -16.93 -1.75
C ASN A 7 -9.60 -15.65 -2.41
N HIS A 8 -9.48 -14.56 -1.65
CA HIS A 8 -8.88 -13.31 -2.12
C HIS A 8 -7.45 -13.53 -2.63
N TYR A 9 -6.64 -14.26 -1.87
CA TYR A 9 -5.28 -14.61 -2.27
C TYR A 9 -5.23 -15.34 -3.61
N TYR A 10 -6.07 -16.37 -3.83
CA TYR A 10 -6.10 -17.09 -5.11
C TYR A 10 -6.49 -16.19 -6.30
N LYS A 11 -7.41 -15.24 -6.10
CA LYS A 11 -7.81 -14.27 -7.14
C LYS A 11 -6.67 -13.35 -7.54
N ILE A 12 -5.87 -12.92 -6.57
CA ILE A 12 -4.82 -11.92 -6.78
C ILE A 12 -3.49 -12.57 -7.21
N VAL A 13 -3.24 -13.83 -6.79
CA VAL A 13 -1.97 -14.54 -6.99
C VAL A 13 -1.48 -14.55 -8.43
N SER A 14 -2.37 -14.73 -9.40
CA SER A 14 -1.97 -14.77 -10.82
C SER A 14 -1.37 -13.44 -11.27
N LYS A 15 -1.98 -12.31 -10.87
CA LYS A 15 -1.49 -10.96 -11.18
C LYS A 15 -0.23 -10.62 -10.38
N LEU A 16 -0.18 -11.03 -9.11
CA LEU A 16 0.99 -10.80 -8.24
C LEU A 16 2.21 -11.60 -8.64
N LYS A 17 2.05 -12.81 -9.20
CA LYS A 17 3.18 -13.61 -9.69
C LYS A 17 3.97 -12.89 -10.77
N ILE A 18 3.28 -12.23 -11.70
CA ILE A 18 3.92 -11.46 -12.78
C ILE A 18 4.72 -10.29 -12.18
N LEU A 19 4.13 -9.54 -11.25
CA LEU A 19 4.82 -8.47 -10.54
C LEU A 19 6.04 -9.01 -9.77
N LEU A 20 5.91 -10.15 -9.08
CA LEU A 20 6.99 -10.75 -8.29
C LEU A 20 8.17 -11.17 -9.17
N ILE A 21 7.92 -11.75 -10.34
CA ILE A 21 8.97 -12.07 -11.31
C ILE A 21 9.69 -10.79 -11.74
N PHE A 22 8.95 -9.73 -12.09
CA PHE A 22 9.53 -8.45 -12.47
C PHE A 22 10.36 -7.83 -11.33
N ILE A 23 9.88 -7.92 -10.09
CA ILE A 23 10.56 -7.44 -8.89
C ILE A 23 11.84 -8.24 -8.62
N PHE A 24 11.81 -9.55 -8.84
CA PHE A 24 12.99 -10.39 -8.69
C PHE A 24 14.08 -9.98 -9.70
N PHE A 25 13.72 -9.81 -10.98
CA PHE A 25 14.68 -9.35 -11.99
C PHE A 25 15.22 -7.96 -11.71
N THR A 26 14.35 -7.00 -11.34
CA THR A 26 14.81 -5.64 -10.99
C THR A 26 15.69 -5.64 -9.75
N GLY A 27 15.34 -6.42 -8.72
CA GLY A 27 16.15 -6.58 -7.51
C GLY A 27 17.55 -7.15 -7.80
N VAL A 28 17.64 -8.22 -8.59
CA VAL A 28 18.92 -8.81 -9.00
C VAL A 28 19.75 -7.82 -9.81
N SER A 29 19.15 -7.10 -10.76
CA SER A 29 19.83 -6.07 -11.53
C SER A 29 20.41 -4.95 -10.65
N ILE A 30 19.66 -4.51 -9.62
CA ILE A 30 20.14 -3.50 -8.67
C ILE A 30 21.31 -4.05 -7.84
N LEU A 31 21.28 -5.32 -7.46
CA LEU A 31 22.40 -5.92 -6.72
C LEU A 31 23.66 -6.13 -7.55
N ILE A 32 23.57 -6.19 -8.88
CA ILE A 32 24.73 -6.36 -9.76
C ILE A 32 25.27 -5.00 -10.23
N PHE A 33 24.38 -4.07 -10.59
CA PHE A 33 24.73 -2.79 -11.22
C PHE A 33 24.58 -1.57 -10.31
N GLY A 34 23.88 -1.69 -9.18
CA GLY A 34 23.39 -0.55 -8.40
C GLY A 34 24.44 0.23 -7.62
N GLY A 35 25.66 -0.30 -7.45
CA GLY A 35 26.76 0.42 -6.80
C GLY A 35 26.33 1.06 -5.46
N ARG A 36 26.76 2.30 -5.22
CA ARG A 36 26.34 3.12 -4.05
C ARG A 36 25.27 4.16 -4.41
N GLU A 37 24.45 3.89 -5.43
CA GLU A 37 23.44 4.85 -5.87
C GLU A 37 22.13 4.69 -5.08
N GLU A 38 21.59 5.82 -4.59
CA GLU A 38 20.35 5.85 -3.80
C GLU A 38 19.08 5.69 -4.66
N ILE A 39 19.12 6.23 -5.89
CA ILE A 39 18.00 6.29 -6.83
C ILE A 39 17.42 4.89 -7.17
N PRO A 40 18.21 3.86 -7.53
CA PRO A 40 17.66 2.55 -7.84
C PRO A 40 17.00 1.88 -6.62
N LEU A 41 17.55 2.09 -5.42
CA LEU A 41 16.98 1.57 -4.17
C LEU A 41 15.64 2.24 -3.85
N PHE A 42 15.55 3.56 -4.03
CA PHE A 42 14.31 4.31 -3.88
C PHE A 42 13.23 3.85 -4.87
N ALA A 43 13.57 3.72 -6.15
CA ALA A 43 12.64 3.25 -7.17
C ALA A 43 12.12 1.85 -6.86
N PHE A 44 13.00 0.95 -6.41
CA PHE A 44 12.61 -0.40 -6.00
C PHE A 44 11.62 -0.39 -4.83
N LEU A 45 11.87 0.44 -3.82
CA LEU A 45 10.97 0.60 -2.67
C LEU A 45 9.59 1.07 -3.11
N CYS A 46 9.50 2.08 -3.97
CA CYS A 46 8.23 2.58 -4.51
C CYS A 46 7.46 1.50 -5.28
N ILE A 47 8.14 0.77 -6.18
CA ILE A 47 7.51 -0.31 -6.97
C ILE A 47 6.95 -1.41 -6.06
N ASN A 48 7.66 -1.77 -5.00
CA ASN A 48 7.21 -2.83 -4.09
C ASN A 48 6.10 -2.33 -3.16
N VAL A 49 6.40 -1.32 -2.35
CA VAL A 49 5.51 -0.90 -1.27
C VAL A 49 4.20 -0.34 -1.81
N ILE A 50 4.24 0.40 -2.93
CA ILE A 50 3.04 0.99 -3.55
C ILE A 50 2.44 0.07 -4.62
N GLY A 51 3.27 -0.58 -5.44
CA GLY A 51 2.81 -1.40 -6.56
C GLY A 51 2.11 -2.69 -6.14
N PHE A 52 2.56 -3.38 -5.09
CA PHE A 52 1.90 -4.59 -4.58
C PHE A 52 0.44 -4.32 -4.14
N PRO A 53 0.19 -3.35 -3.24
CA PRO A 53 -1.18 -3.00 -2.84
C PRO A 53 -2.02 -2.45 -3.99
N PHE A 54 -1.42 -1.69 -4.91
CA PHE A 54 -2.12 -1.14 -6.08
C PHE A 54 -2.70 -2.25 -6.98
N ILE A 55 -1.86 -3.21 -7.38
CA ILE A 55 -2.30 -4.36 -8.20
C ILE A 55 -3.29 -5.25 -7.43
N SER A 56 -3.07 -5.43 -6.13
CA SER A 56 -3.98 -6.17 -5.26
C SER A 56 -5.37 -5.55 -5.22
N SER A 57 -5.45 -4.22 -5.11
CA SER A 57 -6.71 -3.47 -5.06
C SER A 57 -7.52 -3.59 -6.35
N ILE A 58 -6.87 -3.43 -7.50
CA ILE A 58 -7.51 -3.65 -8.81
C ILE A 58 -7.91 -5.12 -8.95
N GLY A 59 -7.03 -6.06 -8.58
CA GLY A 59 -7.27 -7.49 -8.66
C GLY A 59 -8.49 -7.96 -7.86
N LEU A 60 -8.68 -7.39 -6.67
CA LEU A 60 -9.81 -7.69 -5.81
C LEU A 60 -11.13 -7.19 -6.37
N ARG A 61 -11.15 -6.01 -7.03
CA ARG A 61 -12.41 -5.40 -7.45
C ARG A 61 -12.83 -5.68 -8.89
N LYS A 62 -11.88 -5.77 -9.84
CA LYS A 62 -12.16 -5.93 -11.28
C LYS A 62 -13.04 -7.15 -11.62
N ASN A 63 -13.06 -8.18 -10.78
CA ASN A 63 -13.83 -9.41 -11.01
C ASN A 63 -15.06 -9.58 -10.09
N ASN A 64 -15.39 -8.59 -9.25
CA ASN A 64 -16.52 -8.70 -8.31
C ASN A 64 -17.84 -8.12 -8.86
N ILE A 65 -17.85 -7.60 -10.09
CA ILE A 65 -18.89 -6.67 -10.54
C ILE A 65 -20.23 -7.32 -10.93
N ASP A 66 -20.32 -8.64 -11.18
CA ASP A 66 -21.64 -9.16 -11.58
C ASP A 66 -22.07 -10.52 -11.03
N LYS A 67 -21.22 -11.55 -11.10
CA LYS A 67 -21.61 -12.90 -10.63
C LYS A 67 -21.26 -13.15 -9.16
N TRP A 68 -20.03 -12.82 -8.74
CA TRP A 68 -19.55 -13.19 -7.41
C TRP A 68 -20.22 -12.42 -6.26
N ASN A 69 -20.56 -11.13 -6.42
CA ASN A 69 -21.25 -10.37 -5.38
C ASN A 69 -22.63 -10.98 -5.04
N ARG A 70 -23.36 -11.47 -6.05
CA ARG A 70 -24.65 -12.16 -5.86
C ARG A 70 -24.48 -13.50 -5.12
N TYR A 71 -23.42 -14.25 -5.38
CA TYR A 71 -23.11 -15.51 -4.69
C TYR A 71 -22.46 -15.31 -3.30
N ILE A 72 -21.78 -14.19 -3.06
CA ILE A 72 -21.20 -13.90 -1.74
C ILE A 72 -22.30 -13.61 -0.72
N LEU A 73 -23.43 -13.06 -1.18
CA LEU A 73 -24.60 -12.73 -0.37
C LEU A 73 -25.38 -13.96 0.12
N SER A 74 -25.23 -15.11 -0.55
CA SER A 74 -25.84 -16.38 -0.12
C SER A 74 -24.96 -17.17 0.85
N LEU A 75 -23.72 -16.74 1.10
CA LEU A 75 -22.86 -17.34 2.11
C LEU A 75 -23.30 -16.91 3.51
N PRO A 76 -23.28 -17.79 4.53
CA PRO A 76 -23.63 -17.47 5.91
C PRO A 76 -22.50 -16.69 6.60
N VAL A 77 -22.02 -15.62 5.97
CA VAL A 77 -20.89 -14.79 6.44
C VAL A 77 -21.38 -13.36 6.62
N LYS A 78 -21.06 -12.76 7.77
CA LYS A 78 -21.44 -11.37 8.06
C LYS A 78 -20.80 -10.43 7.03
N ARG A 79 -21.59 -9.50 6.48
CA ARG A 79 -21.12 -8.47 5.53
C ARG A 79 -19.93 -7.64 6.04
N CYS A 80 -19.88 -7.38 7.35
CA CYS A 80 -18.74 -6.74 8.01
C CYS A 80 -17.44 -7.56 7.89
N GLU A 81 -17.51 -8.89 7.95
CA GLU A 81 -16.34 -9.76 7.82
C GLU A 81 -15.78 -9.78 6.40
N ILE A 82 -16.64 -9.60 5.38
CA ILE A 82 -16.22 -9.47 3.98
C ILE A 82 -15.35 -8.22 3.83
N VAL A 83 -15.84 -7.05 4.27
CA VAL A 83 -15.09 -5.79 4.20
C VAL A 83 -13.78 -5.90 4.98
N LYS A 84 -13.82 -6.38 6.22
CA LYS A 84 -12.61 -6.57 7.05
C LYS A 84 -11.58 -7.49 6.38
N SER A 85 -12.02 -8.54 5.69
CA SER A 85 -11.11 -9.43 4.98
C SER A 85 -10.40 -8.77 3.80
N VAL A 86 -11.05 -7.82 3.11
CA VAL A 86 -10.43 -7.03 2.03
C VAL A 86 -9.36 -6.08 2.59
N PHE A 87 -9.68 -5.35 3.67
CA PHE A 87 -8.70 -4.49 4.35
C PHE A 87 -7.53 -5.31 4.91
N ALA A 88 -7.78 -6.51 5.46
CA ALA A 88 -6.74 -7.42 5.91
C ALA A 88 -5.84 -7.90 4.77
N THR A 89 -6.40 -8.24 3.60
CA THR A 89 -5.61 -8.60 2.42
C THR A 89 -4.71 -7.45 1.97
N GLN A 90 -5.20 -6.20 2.00
CA GLN A 90 -4.38 -5.03 1.67
C GLN A 90 -3.26 -4.77 2.69
N ALA A 91 -3.54 -4.93 3.99
CA ALA A 91 -2.51 -4.82 5.00
C ALA A 91 -1.41 -5.88 4.81
N ILE A 92 -1.77 -7.11 4.45
CA ILE A 92 -0.82 -8.19 4.15
C ILE A 92 0.02 -7.87 2.91
N THR A 93 -0.57 -7.31 1.85
CA THR A 93 0.21 -6.97 0.64
C THR A 93 1.19 -5.81 0.88
N ILE A 94 0.82 -4.80 1.69
CA ILE A 94 1.73 -3.73 2.14
C ILE A 94 2.88 -4.33 2.95
N LEU A 95 2.58 -5.26 3.86
CA LEU A 95 3.59 -5.93 4.69
C LEU A 95 4.55 -6.77 3.85
N ILE A 96 4.06 -7.52 2.86
CA ILE A 96 4.92 -8.29 1.95
C ILE A 96 5.82 -7.35 1.12
N GLY A 97 5.25 -6.28 0.55
CA GLY A 97 6.02 -5.31 -0.23
C GLY A 97 7.12 -4.64 0.58
N SER A 98 6.82 -4.22 1.80
CA SER A 98 7.82 -3.62 2.71
C SER A 98 8.91 -4.61 3.13
N MET A 99 8.56 -5.85 3.46
CA MET A 99 9.55 -6.88 3.80
C MET A 99 10.53 -7.16 2.65
N LEU A 100 10.01 -7.27 1.42
CA LEU A 100 10.86 -7.45 0.22
C LEU A 100 11.82 -6.28 0.02
N SER A 101 11.36 -5.05 0.22
CA SER A 101 12.23 -3.86 0.16
C SER A 101 13.29 -3.85 1.27
N VAL A 102 12.94 -4.22 2.50
CA VAL A 102 13.92 -4.31 3.60
C VAL A 102 15.01 -5.33 3.31
N ILE A 103 14.64 -6.52 2.79
CA ILE A 103 15.62 -7.56 2.43
C ILE A 103 16.61 -7.05 1.39
N LEU A 104 16.14 -6.33 0.37
CA LEU A 104 17.00 -5.78 -0.66
C LEU A 104 17.90 -4.64 -0.17
N PHE A 105 17.38 -3.76 0.69
CA PHE A 105 18.19 -2.72 1.33
C PHE A 105 19.30 -3.34 2.19
N LEU A 106 18.97 -4.33 3.03
CA LEU A 106 19.96 -5.04 3.85
C LEU A 106 21.02 -5.74 3.00
N THR A 107 20.60 -6.43 1.94
CA THR A 107 21.51 -7.13 1.03
C THR A 107 22.41 -6.15 0.28
N SER A 108 21.86 -5.02 -0.17
CA SER A 108 22.65 -3.96 -0.83
C SER A 108 23.67 -3.35 0.12
N PHE A 109 23.29 -3.09 1.37
CA PHE A 109 24.21 -2.58 2.41
C PHE A 109 25.35 -3.55 2.70
N LEU A 110 25.12 -4.86 2.66
CA LEU A 110 26.16 -5.87 2.85
C LEU A 110 27.15 -5.92 1.68
N ILE A 111 26.70 -5.67 0.45
CA ILE A 111 27.53 -5.83 -0.76
C ILE A 111 28.26 -4.52 -1.11
N HIS A 112 27.55 -3.40 -1.17
CA HIS A 112 28.09 -2.12 -1.68
C HIS A 112 28.42 -1.12 -0.56
N GLY A 113 27.95 -1.37 0.66
CA GLY A 113 28.01 -0.45 1.79
C GLY A 113 26.79 0.47 1.86
N PHE A 114 26.84 1.44 2.78
CA PHE A 114 25.74 2.36 3.01
C PHE A 114 25.67 3.41 1.89
N ALA A 115 24.60 3.38 1.10
CA ALA A 115 24.39 4.28 -0.04
C ALA A 115 23.85 5.66 0.36
N PHE A 116 23.16 5.76 1.50
CA PHE A 116 22.47 6.98 1.91
C PHE A 116 23.37 7.92 2.72
N TYR A 117 23.05 9.22 2.70
CA TYR A 117 23.73 10.20 3.56
C TYR A 117 23.44 9.96 5.05
N ARG A 118 22.18 9.73 5.44
CA ARG A 118 21.78 9.46 6.84
C ARG A 118 20.86 8.24 6.94
N TYR A 119 20.98 7.51 8.05
CA TYR A 119 20.07 6.39 8.38
C TYR A 119 18.60 6.82 8.47
N ILE A 120 18.36 8.07 8.85
CA ILE A 120 17.02 8.64 8.99
C ILE A 120 16.32 8.78 7.63
N ASP A 121 17.09 9.00 6.56
CA ASP A 121 16.53 9.15 5.22
C ASP A 121 15.87 7.84 4.76
N VAL A 122 16.48 6.70 5.10
CA VAL A 122 15.89 5.37 4.85
C VAL A 122 14.58 5.21 5.63
N VAL A 123 14.56 5.56 6.92
CA VAL A 123 13.35 5.46 7.76
C VAL A 123 12.22 6.34 7.21
N LEU A 124 12.56 7.55 6.76
CA LEU A 124 11.61 8.50 6.18
C LEU A 124 11.06 8.02 4.85
N LEU A 125 11.90 7.41 4.00
CA LEU A 125 11.49 6.78 2.74
C LEU A 125 10.51 5.62 2.96
N PHE A 126 10.80 4.72 3.90
CA PHE A 126 9.87 3.64 4.24
C PHE A 126 8.57 4.18 4.85
N SER A 127 8.64 5.14 5.78
CA SER A 127 7.47 5.76 6.38
C SER A 127 6.57 6.40 5.33
N SER A 128 7.15 7.18 4.42
CA SER A 128 6.39 7.86 3.38
C SER A 128 5.75 6.89 2.39
N ALA A 129 6.47 5.88 1.90
CA ALA A 129 5.90 4.91 0.96
C ALA A 129 4.80 4.04 1.58
N ILE A 130 4.98 3.60 2.83
CA ILE A 130 3.94 2.87 3.56
C ILE A 130 2.73 3.79 3.81
N GLY A 131 2.97 5.05 4.17
CA GLY A 131 1.93 6.07 4.34
C GLY A 131 1.10 6.29 3.07
N ILE A 132 1.75 6.50 1.92
CA ILE A 132 1.11 6.61 0.61
C ILE A 132 0.22 5.39 0.35
N SER A 133 0.76 4.18 0.58
CA SER A 133 0.05 2.93 0.31
C SER A 133 -1.18 2.74 1.19
N LEU A 134 -1.10 3.14 2.47
CA LEU A 134 -2.23 3.11 3.40
C LEU A 134 -3.30 4.14 3.01
N ILE A 135 -2.90 5.38 2.73
CA ILE A 135 -3.83 6.47 2.35
C ILE A 135 -4.53 6.14 1.02
N MET A 136 -3.78 5.63 0.03
CA MET A 136 -4.33 5.16 -1.24
C MET A 136 -5.47 4.16 -1.02
N ASN A 137 -5.21 3.09 -0.25
CA ASN A 137 -6.21 2.07 0.01
C ASN A 137 -7.36 2.58 0.89
N ALA A 138 -7.09 3.51 1.81
CA ALA A 138 -8.12 4.13 2.64
C ALA A 138 -9.11 4.98 1.82
N ILE A 139 -8.68 5.57 0.70
CA ILE A 139 -9.55 6.33 -0.21
C ILE A 139 -10.22 5.39 -1.22
N PHE A 140 -9.45 4.49 -1.83
CA PHE A 140 -9.93 3.59 -2.87
C PHE A 140 -11.06 2.66 -2.39
N LEU A 141 -10.88 2.02 -1.24
CA LEU A 141 -11.79 0.98 -0.78
C LEU A 141 -13.22 1.49 -0.55
N PRO A 142 -13.47 2.58 0.22
CA PRO A 142 -14.82 3.12 0.39
C PRO A 142 -15.49 3.49 -0.92
N ILE A 143 -14.78 4.21 -1.80
CA ILE A 143 -15.30 4.65 -3.12
C ILE A 143 -15.68 3.44 -3.95
N SER A 144 -14.82 2.42 -3.95
CA SER A 144 -15.05 1.19 -4.69
C SER A 144 -16.26 0.39 -4.20
N TYR A 145 -16.68 0.54 -2.94
CA TYR A 145 -17.91 -0.06 -2.42
C TYR A 145 -19.16 0.78 -2.71
N LEU A 146 -19.03 2.10 -2.81
CA LEU A 146 -20.13 3.00 -3.16
C LEU A 146 -20.47 2.94 -4.65
N ASP A 147 -19.46 2.91 -5.51
CA ASP A 147 -19.64 2.89 -6.95
C ASP A 147 -19.49 1.46 -7.49
N SER A 148 -20.58 0.89 -8.01
CA SER A 148 -20.63 -0.47 -8.58
C SER A 148 -20.12 -0.54 -10.03
N ASN A 149 -19.68 0.59 -10.59
CA ASN A 149 -19.29 0.69 -11.99
C ASN A 149 -17.92 0.03 -12.30
N ASP A 150 -17.71 -0.36 -13.57
CA ASP A 150 -16.49 -1.04 -14.07
C ASP A 150 -15.19 -0.20 -14.02
N ARG A 151 -15.26 1.04 -13.52
CA ARG A 151 -14.18 2.03 -13.52
C ARG A 151 -13.16 1.85 -12.39
N THR A 152 -13.00 0.63 -11.90
CA THR A 152 -12.14 0.29 -10.75
C THR A 152 -10.68 0.68 -10.95
N GLU A 153 -10.17 0.55 -12.18
CA GLU A 153 -8.80 0.95 -12.53
C GLU A 153 -8.62 2.47 -12.41
N ALA A 154 -9.51 3.26 -13.00
CA ALA A 154 -9.47 4.72 -12.93
C ALA A 154 -9.55 5.23 -11.48
N MET A 155 -10.45 4.66 -10.66
CA MET A 155 -10.58 5.02 -9.25
C MET A 155 -9.29 4.73 -8.46
N SER A 156 -8.63 3.59 -8.73
CA SER A 156 -7.38 3.24 -8.08
C SER A 156 -6.26 4.22 -8.45
N ILE A 157 -6.17 4.64 -9.71
CA ILE A 157 -5.17 5.61 -10.19
C ILE A 157 -5.41 6.97 -9.54
N ILE A 158 -6.66 7.44 -9.52
CA ILE A 158 -7.03 8.71 -8.89
C ILE A 158 -6.70 8.69 -7.40
N SER A 159 -7.01 7.60 -6.69
CA SER A 159 -6.69 7.46 -5.27
C SER A 159 -5.19 7.48 -5.00
N LEU A 160 -4.38 6.90 -5.90
CA LEU A 160 -2.92 6.93 -5.80
C LEU A 160 -2.39 8.35 -5.99
N ILE A 161 -2.85 9.07 -7.01
CA ILE A 161 -2.45 10.47 -7.25
C ILE A 161 -2.79 11.35 -6.04
N ILE A 162 -4.00 11.19 -5.47
CA ILE A 162 -4.41 11.93 -4.27
C ILE A 162 -3.51 11.59 -3.08
N SER A 163 -3.21 10.31 -2.85
CA SER A 163 -2.36 9.89 -1.73
C SER A 163 -0.93 10.45 -1.84
N VAL A 164 -0.37 10.49 -3.05
CA VAL A 164 0.95 11.10 -3.31
C VAL A 164 0.89 12.61 -3.10
N ALA A 165 -0.15 13.28 -3.59
CA ALA A 165 -0.33 14.72 -3.41
C ALA A 165 -0.46 15.11 -1.93
N ILE A 166 -1.21 14.35 -1.13
CA ILE A 166 -1.34 14.56 0.32
C ILE A 166 0.03 14.43 0.99
N MET A 167 0.80 13.40 0.63
CA MET A 167 2.11 13.15 1.23
C MET A 167 3.14 14.20 0.85
N LEU A 168 3.17 14.63 -0.41
CA LEU A 168 4.01 15.75 -0.85
C LEU A 168 3.59 17.06 -0.17
N GLY A 169 2.29 17.30 -0.02
CA GLY A 169 1.76 18.45 0.70
C GLY A 169 2.21 18.48 2.17
N LEU A 170 2.14 17.33 2.86
CA LEU A 170 2.62 17.19 4.25
C LEU A 170 4.12 17.49 4.36
N ILE A 171 4.93 16.95 3.45
CA ILE A 171 6.37 17.20 3.41
C ILE A 171 6.65 18.69 3.15
N ALA A 172 5.94 19.31 2.20
CA ALA A 172 6.11 20.73 1.87
C ALA A 172 5.75 21.64 3.05
N VAL A 173 4.63 21.38 3.74
CA VAL A 173 4.20 22.14 4.92
C VAL A 173 5.26 22.07 6.02
N ILE A 174 5.84 20.90 6.24
CA ILE A 174 6.88 20.72 7.27
C ILE A 174 8.17 21.44 6.90
N ASN A 175 8.58 21.38 5.64
CA ASN A 175 9.78 22.09 5.17
C ASN A 175 9.62 23.62 5.30
N ILE A 176 8.41 24.15 5.11
CA ILE A 176 8.11 25.57 5.34
C ILE A 176 8.14 25.91 6.84
N LEU A 177 7.61 25.02 7.68
CA LEU A 177 7.53 25.25 9.12
C LEU A 177 8.87 25.08 9.84
N ILE A 178 9.73 24.20 9.34
CA ILE A 178 11.01 23.81 9.94
C ILE A 178 12.09 23.85 8.85
N GLU A 179 12.79 24.98 8.78
CA GLU A 179 13.78 25.29 7.73
C GLU A 179 14.99 24.32 7.74
N LYS A 180 15.38 23.84 8.94
CA LYS A 180 16.42 22.81 9.13
C LYS A 180 15.99 21.83 10.23
N PRO A 181 15.33 20.72 9.86
CA PRO A 181 14.84 19.78 10.85
C PRO A 181 15.97 18.95 11.45
N THR A 182 16.01 18.87 12.78
CA THR A 182 16.92 17.98 13.51
C THR A 182 16.54 16.51 13.27
N ASP A 183 17.50 15.61 13.38
CA ASP A 183 17.33 14.14 13.37
C ASP A 183 16.12 13.67 14.18
N MET A 184 15.95 14.20 15.39
CA MET A 184 14.82 13.88 16.27
C MET A 184 13.47 14.33 15.68
N GLN A 185 13.41 15.50 15.04
CA GLN A 185 12.18 16.02 14.44
C GLN A 185 11.76 15.21 13.21
N LEU A 186 12.74 14.77 12.41
CA LEU A 186 12.50 13.87 11.27
C LEU A 186 11.98 12.50 11.72
N MET A 187 12.51 11.95 12.82
CA MET A 187 12.03 10.70 13.40
C MET A 187 10.60 10.83 13.96
N ILE A 188 10.29 11.95 14.61
CA ILE A 188 8.93 12.26 15.08
C ILE A 188 7.98 12.36 13.88
N PHE A 189 8.39 13.03 12.80
CA PHE A 189 7.58 13.12 11.59
C PHE A 189 7.35 11.74 10.95
N ALA A 190 8.40 10.93 10.78
CA ALA A 190 8.28 9.59 10.21
C ALA A 190 7.32 8.71 11.02
N THR A 191 7.40 8.76 12.35
CA THR A 191 6.52 8.00 13.24
C THR A 191 5.09 8.55 13.23
N GLY A 192 4.93 9.87 13.32
CA GLY A 192 3.64 10.55 13.30
C GLY A 192 2.88 10.31 11.99
N ASN A 193 3.58 10.33 10.86
CA ASN A 193 3.01 10.03 9.55
C ASN A 193 2.47 8.59 9.48
N LEU A 194 3.21 7.60 9.98
CA LEU A 194 2.74 6.21 10.02
C LEU A 194 1.51 6.05 10.92
N VAL A 195 1.53 6.64 12.12
CA VAL A 195 0.40 6.59 13.05
C VAL A 195 -0.84 7.22 12.41
N LEU A 196 -0.69 8.38 11.77
CA LEU A 196 -1.78 9.06 11.06
C LEU A 196 -2.32 8.20 9.90
N ALA A 197 -1.44 7.64 9.06
CA ALA A 197 -1.84 6.81 7.94
C ALA A 197 -2.59 5.53 8.38
N ILE A 198 -2.13 4.89 9.47
CA ILE A 198 -2.82 3.74 10.08
C ILE A 198 -4.19 4.16 10.63
N ALA A 199 -4.27 5.30 11.32
CA ALA A 199 -5.54 5.81 11.84
C ALA A 199 -6.54 6.07 10.70
N VAL A 200 -6.11 6.73 9.62
CA VAL A 200 -6.93 6.99 8.43
C VAL A 200 -7.41 5.67 7.80
N PHE A 201 -6.54 4.65 7.72
CA PHE A 201 -6.90 3.33 7.20
C PHE A 201 -7.94 2.61 8.06
N LEU A 202 -7.81 2.67 9.39
CA LEU A 202 -8.78 2.06 10.33
C LEU A 202 -10.13 2.79 10.35
N ILE A 203 -10.11 4.12 10.27
CA ILE A 203 -11.32 4.94 10.14
C ILE A 203 -12.03 4.60 8.84
N SER A 204 -11.28 4.49 7.73
CA SER A 204 -11.82 4.08 6.43
C SER A 204 -12.45 2.69 6.47
N CYS A 205 -11.84 1.72 7.18
CA CYS A 205 -12.43 0.40 7.38
C CYS A 205 -13.77 0.49 8.12
N SER A 206 -13.83 1.28 9.19
CA SER A 206 -15.04 1.45 10.00
C SER A 206 -16.16 2.14 9.21
N LEU A 207 -15.80 3.16 8.42
CA LEU A 207 -16.72 3.89 7.55
C LEU A 207 -17.27 2.99 6.43
N THR A 208 -16.42 2.18 5.80
CA THR A 208 -16.85 1.22 4.76
C THR A 208 -17.78 0.16 5.33
N VAL A 209 -17.52 -0.33 6.54
CA VAL A 209 -18.43 -1.27 7.23
C VAL A 209 -19.79 -0.61 7.48
N SER A 210 -19.81 0.63 7.95
CA SER A 210 -21.05 1.37 8.20
C SER A 210 -21.88 1.56 6.92
N ILE A 211 -21.24 2.00 5.84
CA ILE A 211 -21.90 2.18 4.53
C ILE A 211 -22.47 0.85 4.02
N TYR A 212 -21.65 -0.20 4.02
CA TYR A 212 -22.06 -1.50 3.48
C TYR A 212 -23.12 -2.20 4.33
N SER A 213 -23.22 -1.86 5.63
CA SER A 213 -24.29 -2.35 6.51
C SER A 213 -25.63 -1.64 6.30
N LYS A 214 -25.63 -0.41 5.77
CA LYS A 214 -26.84 0.43 5.60
C LYS A 214 -27.55 0.22 4.26
N GLN A 215 -26.90 -0.41 3.28
CA GLN A 215 -27.45 -0.64 1.94
C GLN A 215 -28.55 -1.73 1.88
N ASP A 216 -29.03 -2.25 3.02
CA ASP A 216 -30.08 -3.29 3.10
C ASP A 216 -31.28 -2.92 4.02
N CYS A 217 -31.62 -1.63 4.18
CA CYS A 217 -32.94 -1.24 4.70
C CYS A 217 -33.83 -0.73 3.57
#